data_AF-A0A852RME2-F1
#
_entry.id   AF-A0A852RME2-F1
#
_cell.length_a   1.000
_cell.length_b   1.000
_cell.length_c   1.000
_cell.angle_alpha   90.00
_cell.angle_beta   90.00
_cell.angle_gamma   90.00
#
_symmetry.space_group_name_H-M   'P 1'
#
loop_
_entity.id
_entity.type
_entity.pdbx_description
1 polymer ?
#
loop_
_entity_poly.entity_id
_entity_poly.type
_entity_poly.pdbx_seq_one_letter_code
_entity_poly.pdbx_strand_id
1 'polypeptide(L)'
;MTDDGANRYFPERHPHVLATLIRESRFRPVRFVTGYDMREVDDLLDRLVDALSAGRPVRPLVASATFATTRLREGYSQVDVDTLLAEVARRAEA
;
A
#
# COMPACT_ATOMS: atom_id res chain seq x y z
N MET A 1 18.58 -16.19 36.77
CA MET A 1 18.75 -17.37 35.91
C MET A 1 17.47 -17.49 35.10
N THR A 2 17.25 -16.49 34.24
CA THR A 2 17.27 -16.54 32.75
C THR A 2 15.90 -17.05 32.30
N ASP A 3 15.00 -16.19 31.80
CA ASP A 3 14.93 -15.72 30.41
C ASP A 3 13.44 -15.29 30.26
N ASP A 4 12.97 -14.23 29.61
CA ASP A 4 13.54 -13.11 28.87
C ASP A 4 12.45 -12.02 28.87
N GLY A 5 12.84 -10.75 28.91
CA GLY A 5 11.97 -9.58 28.80
C GLY A 5 11.39 -9.38 27.39
N ALA A 6 10.93 -10.44 26.73
CA ALA A 6 10.75 -10.51 25.29
C ALA A 6 9.48 -9.85 24.71
N ASN A 7 8.72 -9.04 25.47
CA ASN A 7 7.49 -8.48 24.90
C ASN A 7 7.02 -7.17 25.53
N ARG A 8 7.93 -6.24 25.79
CA ARG A 8 7.56 -4.85 26.06
C ARG A 8 8.10 -3.99 24.91
N TYR A 9 7.16 -3.54 24.07
CA TYR A 9 7.34 -2.48 23.06
C TYR A 9 8.25 -2.84 21.87
N PHE A 10 7.68 -3.50 20.84
CA PHE A 10 8.23 -3.43 19.49
C PHE A 10 7.36 -2.47 18.65
N PRO A 11 7.71 -1.17 18.55
CA PRO A 11 7.08 -0.24 17.60
C PRO A 11 7.24 -0.67 16.11
N GLU A 12 8.01 -1.74 15.87
CA GLU A 12 8.35 -2.29 14.56
C GLU A 12 7.29 -3.23 13.99
N ARG A 13 6.24 -3.58 14.76
CA ARG A 13 5.14 -4.43 14.25
C ARG A 13 4.23 -3.70 13.25
N HIS A 14 4.21 -2.38 13.28
CA HIS A 14 3.39 -1.54 12.39
C HIS A 14 3.75 -1.70 10.89
N PRO A 15 5.03 -1.56 10.48
CA PRO A 15 5.39 -1.67 9.07
C PRO A 15 5.12 -3.04 8.46
N HIS A 16 5.33 -4.14 9.20
CA HIS A 16 5.08 -5.49 8.68
C HIS A 16 3.61 -5.80 8.48
N VAL A 17 2.73 -5.33 9.39
CA VAL A 17 1.28 -5.47 9.22
C VAL A 17 0.80 -4.66 8.02
N LEU A 18 1.34 -3.45 7.83
CA LEU A 18 0.98 -2.59 6.71
C LEU A 18 1.45 -3.16 5.37
N ALA A 19 2.67 -3.70 5.31
CA ALA A 19 3.20 -4.37 4.13
C ALA A 19 2.37 -5.59 3.75
N THR A 20 1.87 -6.33 4.74
CA THR A 20 0.99 -7.47 4.52
C THR A 20 -0.37 -7.03 3.98
N LEU A 21 -0.97 -5.97 4.53
CA LEU A 21 -2.21 -5.39 4.02
C LEU A 21 -2.09 -4.96 2.55
N ILE A 22 -0.96 -4.34 2.18
CA ILE A 22 -0.71 -3.90 0.80
C ILE A 22 -0.62 -5.11 -0.15
N ARG A 23 0.16 -6.15 0.21
CA ARG A 23 0.31 -7.36 -0.62
C ARG A 23 -0.99 -8.15 -0.80
N GLU A 24 -1.83 -8.18 0.23
CA GLU A 24 -3.10 -8.91 0.21
C GLU A 24 -4.24 -8.08 -0.42
N SER A 25 -4.01 -6.80 -0.72
CA SER A 25 -5.01 -5.94 -1.32
C SER A 25 -5.40 -6.45 -2.71
N ARG A 26 -6.70 -6.52 -2.97
CA ARG A 26 -7.24 -6.88 -4.28
C ARG A 26 -8.20 -5.80 -4.74
N PHE A 27 -7.91 -5.23 -5.90
CA PHE A 27 -8.77 -4.23 -6.52
C PHE A 27 -9.70 -4.87 -7.52
N ARG A 28 -10.92 -4.34 -7.63
CA ARG A 28 -11.86 -4.80 -8.64
C ARG A 28 -11.37 -4.35 -10.03
N PRO A 29 -11.25 -5.27 -11.01
CA PRO A 29 -11.00 -4.89 -12.38
C PRO A 29 -12.24 -4.20 -12.95
N VAL A 30 -12.03 -3.06 -13.61
CA VAL A 30 -13.09 -2.32 -14.29
C VAL A 30 -12.82 -2.32 -15.80
N ARG A 31 -13.89 -2.52 -16.58
CA ARG A 31 -13.89 -2.47 -18.05
C ARG A 31 -14.97 -1.52 -18.52
N PHE A 32 -14.74 -0.84 -19.63
CA PHE A 32 -15.67 0.14 -20.24
C PHE A 32 -15.93 1.41 -19.40
N VAL A 33 -15.28 1.54 -18.25
CA VAL A 33 -15.26 2.74 -17.41
C VAL A 33 -13.80 3.15 -17.15
N THR A 34 -13.59 4.37 -16.68
CA THR A 34 -12.24 4.86 -16.38
C THR A 34 -11.69 4.13 -15.15
N GLY A 35 -10.57 3.42 -15.32
CA GLY A 35 -9.78 2.83 -14.24
C GLY A 35 -8.36 3.36 -14.24
N TYR A 36 -7.64 3.14 -13.14
CA TYR A 36 -6.18 3.36 -13.12
C TYR A 36 -5.46 2.21 -13.82
N ASP A 37 -4.34 2.53 -14.48
CA ASP A 37 -3.49 1.50 -15.09
C ASP A 37 -3.00 0.53 -14.02
N MET A 38 -3.28 -0.76 -14.23
CA MET A 38 -2.96 -1.80 -13.26
C MET A 38 -1.47 -1.88 -12.97
N ARG A 39 -0.63 -1.71 -13.99
CA ARG A 39 0.83 -1.83 -13.84
C ARG A 39 1.37 -0.70 -12.97
N GLU A 40 0.91 0.53 -13.20
CA GLU A 40 1.35 1.66 -12.38
C GLU A 40 0.89 1.55 -10.92
N VAL A 41 -0.30 0.99 -10.70
CA VAL A 41 -0.79 0.70 -9.35
C VAL A 41 0.05 -0.39 -8.68
N ASP A 42 0.27 -1.51 -9.37
CA ASP A 42 1.07 -2.63 -8.84
C ASP A 42 2.53 -2.19 -8.56
N ASP A 43 3.15 -1.43 -9.46
CA ASP A 43 4.50 -0.86 -9.29
C ASP A 43 4.60 0.10 -8.09
N LEU A 44 3.52 0.81 -7.77
CA LEU A 44 3.47 1.60 -6.54
C LEU A 44 3.36 0.70 -5.31
N LEU A 45 2.49 -0.31 -5.33
CA LEU A 45 2.31 -1.22 -4.20
C LEU A 45 3.62 -1.91 -3.82
N ASP A 46 4.38 -2.37 -4.81
CA ASP A 46 5.69 -2.97 -4.60
C ASP A 46 6.67 -1.98 -3.94
N ARG A 47 6.72 -0.73 -4.44
CA ARG A 47 7.56 0.32 -3.82
C ARG A 47 7.15 0.63 -2.38
N LEU A 48 5.86 0.59 -2.05
CA LEU A 48 5.38 0.78 -0.68
C LEU A 48 5.81 -0.38 0.22
N VAL A 49 5.71 -1.63 -0.26
CA VAL A 49 6.16 -2.82 0.48
C VAL A 49 7.66 -2.79 0.72
N ASP A 50 8.44 -2.43 -0.30
CA ASP A 50 9.90 -2.28 -0.19
C ASP A 50 10.28 -1.19 0.81
N ALA A 51 9.63 -0.03 0.74
CA ALA A 51 9.86 1.06 1.67
C ALA A 51 9.51 0.66 3.11
N LEU A 52 8.38 -0.01 3.35
CA LEU A 52 8.02 -0.53 4.68
C LEU A 52 9.02 -1.56 5.19
N SER A 53 9.46 -2.47 4.32
CA SER A 53 10.45 -3.49 4.67
C SER A 53 11.81 -2.89 5.00
N ALA A 54 12.16 -1.76 4.38
CA ALA A 54 13.37 -0.99 4.65
C ALA A 54 13.22 0.06 5.77
N GLY A 55 12.05 0.14 6.44
CA GLY A 55 11.78 1.14 7.48
C GLY A 55 11.74 2.59 6.98
N ARG A 56 11.51 2.79 5.68
CA ARG A 56 11.44 4.10 5.03
C ARG A 56 10.02 4.67 5.10
N PRO A 57 9.86 6.01 5.12
CA PRO A 57 8.54 6.63 5.13
C PRO A 57 7.82 6.37 3.81
N VAL A 58 6.61 5.82 3.89
CA VAL A 58 5.75 5.56 2.71
C VAL A 58 4.83 6.71 2.33
N ARG A 59 4.57 7.64 3.26
CA ARG A 59 3.75 8.83 3.01
C ARG A 59 4.14 9.63 1.76
N PRO A 60 5.42 9.97 1.52
CA PRO A 60 5.79 10.69 0.30
C PRO A 60 5.49 9.88 -0.97
N LEU A 61 5.57 8.54 -0.92
CA LEU A 61 5.24 7.68 -2.06
C LEU A 61 3.74 7.70 -2.34
N VAL A 62 2.91 7.64 -1.30
CA VAL A 62 1.44 7.75 -1.43
C VAL A 62 1.03 9.14 -1.91
N ALA A 63 1.62 10.20 -1.38
CA ALA A 63 1.28 11.58 -1.75
C ALA A 63 1.70 11.96 -3.17
N SER A 64 2.74 11.31 -3.70
CA SER A 64 3.20 11.50 -5.08
C SER A 64 2.59 10.51 -6.08
N ALA A 65 1.80 9.54 -5.60
CA ALA A 65 1.16 8.54 -6.44
C ALA A 65 0.23 9.22 -7.46
N THR A 66 0.57 9.08 -8.73
CA THR A 66 -0.25 9.52 -9.85
C THR A 66 -0.30 8.37 -10.84
N PHE A 67 -1.50 8.00 -11.28
CA PHE A 67 -1.71 6.89 -12.20
C PHE A 67 -2.32 7.38 -13.50
N ALA A 68 -1.88 6.86 -14.63
CA ALA A 68 -2.55 7.03 -15.89
C ALA A 68 -3.95 6.42 -15.80
N THR A 69 -4.91 7.07 -16.46
CA THR A 69 -6.27 6.55 -16.58
C THR A 69 -6.42 5.83 -17.91
N THR A 70 -7.03 4.66 -17.88
CA THR A 70 -7.36 3.88 -19.07
C THR A 70 -8.86 3.65 -19.17
N ARG A 71 -9.38 3.76 -20.39
CA ARG A 71 -10.77 3.43 -20.75
C ARG A 71 -10.86 2.33 -21.80
N LEU A 72 -9.79 2.14 -22.56
CA LEU A 72 -9.68 1.18 -23.67
C LEU A 72 -9.20 -0.19 -23.21
N ARG A 73 -8.61 -0.28 -22.00
CA ARG A 73 -8.09 -1.50 -21.40
C ARG A 73 -8.68 -1.70 -20.01
N GLU A 74 -8.52 -2.90 -19.47
CA GLU A 74 -8.85 -3.18 -18.07
C GLU A 74 -7.98 -2.33 -17.15
N GLY A 75 -8.60 -1.67 -16.19
CA GLY A 75 -7.92 -0.89 -15.14
C GLY A 75 -8.43 -1.30 -13.76
N TYR A 76 -7.71 -0.90 -12.71
CA TYR A 76 -8.24 -1.05 -11.34
C TYR A 76 -9.24 0.05 -11.02
N SER A 77 -10.24 -0.28 -10.21
CA SER A 77 -11.20 0.68 -9.66
C SER A 77 -10.47 1.78 -8.90
N GLN A 78 -10.62 3.03 -9.36
CA GLN A 78 -10.01 4.20 -8.72
C GLN A 78 -10.39 4.30 -7.25
N VAL A 79 -11.67 4.06 -6.94
CA VAL A 79 -12.20 4.09 -5.57
C VAL A 79 -11.49 3.07 -4.67
N ASP A 80 -11.24 1.85 -5.16
CA ASP A 80 -10.61 0.80 -4.34
C ASP A 80 -9.14 1.14 -4.09
N VAL A 81 -8.44 1.64 -5.12
CA VAL A 81 -7.05 2.09 -5.03
C VAL A 81 -6.92 3.28 -4.08
N ASP A 82 -7.72 4.31 -4.25
CA ASP A 82 -7.69 5.53 -3.44
C ASP A 82 -8.02 5.24 -1.98
N THR A 83 -8.97 4.31 -1.72
CA THR A 83 -9.32 3.88 -0.36
C THR A 83 -8.14 3.18 0.32
N LEU A 84 -7.44 2.29 -0.39
CA LEU A 84 -6.25 1.64 0.15
C LEU A 84 -5.15 2.67 0.45
N LEU A 85 -4.87 3.57 -0.48
CA LEU A 85 -3.83 4.59 -0.32
C LEU A 85 -4.12 5.50 0.87
N ALA A 86 -5.38 5.92 1.06
CA ALA A 86 -5.79 6.68 2.23
C ALA A 86 -5.58 5.90 3.54
N GLU A 87 -5.87 4.59 3.55
CA GLU A 87 -5.66 3.73 4.71
C GLU A 87 -4.18 3.58 5.06
N VAL A 88 -3.34 3.36 4.04
CA VAL A 88 -1.88 3.25 4.19
C VAL A 88 -1.31 4.56 4.72
N ALA A 89 -1.69 5.71 4.16
CA ALA A 89 -1.24 7.01 4.64
C ALA A 89 -1.62 7.25 6.10
N ARG A 90 -2.86 6.93 6.48
CA ARG A 90 -3.35 7.09 7.86
C ARG A 90 -2.55 6.24 8.84
N ARG A 91 -2.31 4.96 8.53
CA ARG A 91 -1.59 4.03 9.41
C ARG A 91 -0.08 4.26 9.43
N ALA A 92 0.50 4.80 8.37
CA ALA A 92 1.91 5.15 8.32
C ALA A 92 2.27 6.37 9.20
N GLU A 93 1.30 7.01 9.85
CA GLU A 93 1.52 8.15 10.76
C GLU A 93 1.38 7.83 12.25
N ALA A 94 1.04 6.59 12.59
CA ALA A 94 0.85 6.12 13.96
C ALA A 94 1.95 5.13 14.37
#